data_AF-A0A3N5P999-F1
#
_entry.id   AF-A0A3N5P999-F1
#
_cell.length_a   1.000
_cell.length_b   1.000
_cell.length_c   1.000
_cell.angle_alpha   90.00
_cell.angle_beta   90.00
_cell.angle_gamma   90.00
#
_symmetry.space_group_name_H-M   'P 1'
#
loop_
_entity.id
_entity.type
_entity.pdbx_description
1 polymer ?
#
loop_
_entity_poly.entity_id
_entity_poly.type
_entity_poly.pdbx_seq_one_letter_code
_entity_poly.pdbx_strand_id
1 'polypeptide(L)' 'PRKLVNAAVSMARLTGDRTRDLQTAFRQEVITWLQLLGAGEKKLEPLRKAVPLAGKEKSHAFGESLPEGLILEQVDDK' A
#
# COMPACT_ATOMS: atom_id res chain seq x y z
N PRO A 1 -11.38 2.31 15.01
CA PRO A 1 -11.33 3.12 13.75
C PRO A 1 -9.96 3.14 13.04
N ARG A 2 -8.89 3.58 13.72
CA ARG A 2 -7.57 3.82 13.07
C ARG A 2 -6.92 2.59 12.44
N LYS A 3 -7.05 1.41 13.06
CA LYS A 3 -6.53 0.14 12.52
C LYS A 3 -7.25 -0.28 11.24
N LEU A 4 -8.58 -0.13 11.21
CA LEU A 4 -9.44 -0.46 10.07
C LEU A 4 -9.17 0.47 8.87
N VAL A 5 -8.97 1.77 9.11
CA VAL A 5 -8.51 2.71 8.06
C VAL A 5 -7.18 2.26 7.47
N ASN A 6 -6.20 1.87 8.29
CA ASN A 6 -4.90 1.44 7.79
C ASN A 6 -4.98 0.13 6.99
N ALA A 7 -5.79 -0.83 7.44
CA ALA A 7 -6.00 -2.09 6.73
C ALA A 7 -6.67 -1.85 5.36
N ALA A 8 -7.73 -1.03 5.33
CA ALA A 8 -8.42 -0.68 4.09
C ALA A 8 -7.51 0.08 3.12
N VAL A 9 -6.72 1.04 3.61
CA VAL A 9 -5.71 1.75 2.79
C VAL A 9 -4.70 0.76 2.21
N SER A 10 -4.22 -0.20 3.01
CA SER A 10 -3.30 -1.23 2.54
C SER A 10 -3.94 -2.05 1.42
N MET A 11 -5.15 -2.57 1.61
CA MET A 11 -5.82 -3.41 0.62
C MET A 11 -6.21 -2.68 -0.67
N ALA A 12 -6.47 -1.36 -0.61
CA ALA A 12 -7.01 -0.59 -1.74
C ALA A 12 -5.98 0.32 -2.44
N ARG A 13 -4.71 0.33 -2.00
CA ARG A 13 -3.67 1.18 -2.58
C ARG A 13 -3.48 0.89 -4.08
N LEU A 14 -3.19 1.93 -4.84
CA LEU A 14 -2.82 1.82 -6.24
C LEU A 14 -1.35 1.40 -6.33
N THR A 15 -1.08 0.30 -7.02
CA THR A 15 0.24 -0.32 -7.15
C THR A 15 0.86 -0.13 -8.53
N GLY A 16 0.04 0.21 -9.54
CA GLY A 16 0.45 0.30 -10.93
C GLY A 16 0.39 -1.04 -11.67
N ASP A 17 0.02 -2.13 -10.99
CA ASP A 17 -0.25 -3.43 -11.60
C ASP A 17 -1.76 -3.63 -11.76
N ARG A 18 -2.21 -3.64 -13.00
CA ARG A 18 -3.63 -3.77 -13.38
C ARG A 18 -4.31 -5.01 -12.78
N THR A 19 -3.57 -6.09 -12.55
CA THR A 19 -4.14 -7.34 -12.01
C THR A 19 -4.36 -7.28 -10.50
N ARG A 20 -3.62 -6.40 -9.80
CA ARG A 20 -3.70 -6.21 -8.35
C ARG A 20 -4.52 -4.98 -7.96
N ASP A 21 -4.60 -4.01 -8.85
CA ASP A 21 -5.28 -2.75 -8.60
C ASP A 21 -6.81 -2.91 -8.69
N LEU A 22 -7.50 -2.36 -7.68
CA LEU A 22 -8.95 -2.22 -7.73
C LEU A 22 -9.37 -1.36 -8.92
N GLN A 23 -10.50 -1.70 -9.52
CA GLN A 23 -11.13 -0.85 -10.53
C GLN A 23 -11.34 0.57 -9.99
N THR A 24 -11.15 1.57 -10.86
CA THR A 24 -11.19 2.99 -10.46
C THR A 24 -12.49 3.37 -9.74
N ALA A 25 -13.64 2.87 -10.21
CA ALA A 25 -14.93 3.14 -9.57
C ALA A 25 -14.98 2.62 -8.12
N PHE A 26 -14.59 1.36 -7.92
CA PHE A 26 -14.59 0.75 -6.59
C PHE A 26 -13.55 1.40 -5.65
N ARG A 27 -12.38 1.76 -6.17
CA ARG A 27 -11.37 2.49 -5.40
C ARG A 27 -11.88 3.87 -4.94
N GLN A 28 -12.69 4.53 -5.76
CA GLN A 28 -13.31 5.81 -5.41
C GLN A 28 -14.34 5.66 -4.28
N GLU A 29 -15.13 4.58 -4.27
CA GLU A 29 -16.04 4.27 -3.17
C GLU A 29 -15.28 4.07 -1.84
N VAL A 30 -14.15 3.35 -1.89
CA VAL A 30 -13.29 3.17 -0.71
C VAL A 30 -12.74 4.52 -0.21
N ILE A 31 -12.31 5.41 -1.10
CA ILE A 31 -11.84 6.76 -0.72
C ILE A 31 -12.95 7.53 0.01
N THR A 32 -14.17 7.54 -0.53
CA THR A 32 -15.31 8.22 0.08
C THR A 32 -15.63 7.64 1.46
N TRP A 33 -15.66 6.32 1.59
CA TRP A 33 -15.90 5.68 2.87
C TRP A 33 -14.82 6.01 3.92
N LEU A 34 -13.55 6.02 3.51
CA LEU A 34 -12.44 6.39 4.40
C LEU A 34 -12.50 7.87 4.83
N GLN A 35 -12.92 8.77 3.96
CA GLN A 35 -13.16 10.18 4.30
C GLN A 35 -14.24 10.33 5.36
N LEU A 36 -15.36 9.60 5.24
CA LEU A 36 -16.44 9.58 6.24
C LEU A 36 -15.96 9.05 7.60
N LEU A 37 -14.98 8.14 7.60
CA LEU A 37 -14.32 7.66 8.82
C LEU A 37 -13.23 8.60 9.38
N GLY A 38 -13.06 9.79 8.79
CA GLY A 38 -12.09 10.79 9.23
C GLY A 38 -10.65 10.52 8.80
N ALA A 39 -10.43 9.75 7.72
CA ALA A 39 -9.10 9.59 7.15
C ALA A 39 -8.65 10.90 6.48
N GLY A 40 -7.57 11.49 6.98
CA GLY A 40 -6.96 12.67 6.36
C GLY A 40 -6.22 12.35 5.05
N GLU A 41 -5.96 13.38 4.25
CA GLU A 41 -5.40 13.30 2.89
C GLU A 41 -4.14 12.45 2.77
N LYS A 42 -3.22 12.51 3.74
CA LYS A 42 -1.99 11.68 3.76
C LYS A 42 -2.28 10.18 3.68
N LYS A 43 -3.41 9.72 4.22
CA LYS A 43 -3.82 8.31 4.18
C LYS A 43 -4.53 7.92 2.87
N LEU A 44 -5.06 8.90 2.15
CA LEU A 44 -5.79 8.70 0.90
C LEU A 44 -4.89 8.76 -0.33
N GLU A 45 -3.74 9.45 -0.22
CA GLU A 45 -2.74 9.55 -1.28
C GLU A 45 -2.38 8.18 -1.94
N PRO A 46 -2.16 7.09 -1.18
CA PRO A 46 -1.85 5.78 -1.78
C PRO A 46 -2.98 5.20 -2.65
N LEU A 47 -4.22 5.65 -2.50
CA LEU A 47 -5.35 5.20 -3.34
C LEU A 47 -5.49 6.03 -4.62
N ARG A 48 -4.83 7.20 -4.67
CA ARG A 48 -4.92 8.13 -5.81
C ARG A 48 -3.70 8.05 -6.72
N LYS A 49 -2.52 7.83 -6.13
CA LYS A 49 -1.24 7.76 -6.84
C LYS A 49 -0.63 6.40 -6.62
N ALA A 50 -0.10 5.83 -7.71
CA ALA A 50 0.61 4.56 -7.62
C ALA A 50 1.79 4.74 -6.69
N VAL A 51 1.82 3.97 -5.60
CA VAL A 51 3.00 3.89 -4.74
C VAL A 51 3.78 2.68 -5.23
N PRO A 52 4.99 2.86 -5.80
CA PRO A 52 5.81 1.73 -6.19
C PRO A 52 5.99 0.81 -4.99
N LEU A 53 5.87 -0.52 -5.17
CA LEU A 53 6.18 -1.52 -4.14
C LEU A 53 7.65 -1.50 -3.68
N ALA A 54 8.42 -0.48 -4.04
CA ALA A 54 9.83 -0.36 -3.77
C ALA A 54 10.10 -0.31 -2.25
N GLY A 55 10.69 -1.40 -1.75
CA GLY A 55 11.40 -1.48 -0.49
C GLY A 55 10.56 -1.85 0.73
N LYS A 56 9.55 -1.04 1.09
CA LYS A 56 8.95 -1.11 2.44
C LYS A 56 8.07 -2.33 2.69
N GLU A 57 7.50 -2.92 1.65
CA GLU A 57 6.62 -4.09 1.79
C GLU A 57 7.37 -5.42 1.81
N LYS A 58 8.56 -5.49 1.18
CA LYS A 58 9.43 -6.67 1.31
C LYS A 58 9.79 -6.91 2.79
N SER A 59 10.17 -5.87 3.52
CA SER A 59 10.54 -5.98 4.93
C SER A 59 9.40 -6.45 5.84
N HIS A 60 8.14 -6.16 5.46
CA HIS A 60 6.97 -6.45 6.30
C HIS A 60 6.25 -7.74 5.92
N ALA A 61 6.34 -8.17 4.66
CA ALA A 61 5.74 -9.41 4.16
C ALA A 61 6.47 -10.67 4.63
N PHE A 62 7.76 -10.57 4.99
CA PHE A 62 8.52 -11.73 5.46
C PHE A 62 8.33 -12.06 6.94
N GLY A 63 7.66 -11.21 7.75
CA GLY A 63 7.27 -11.53 9.14
C GLY A 63 8.40 -11.80 10.13
N GLU A 64 9.60 -12.05 9.64
CA GLU A 64 10.84 -12.27 10.35
C GLU A 64 11.77 -11.13 9.93
N SER A 65 12.40 -10.50 10.91
CA SER A 65 13.61 -9.71 10.68
C SER A 65 14.56 -10.53 9.79
N LEU A 66 15.25 -9.90 8.83
CA LEU A 66 16.37 -10.56 8.17
C LEU A 66 17.30 -11.14 9.25
N PRO A 67 17.58 -12.46 9.23
CA PRO A 67 18.58 -13.05 10.11
C PRO A 67 19.88 -12.25 10.05
N GLU A 68 20.61 -12.19 11.16
CA GLU A 68 21.91 -11.53 11.20
C GLU A 68 22.81 -12.05 10.06
N GLY A 69 23.32 -11.13 9.23
CA GLY A 69 24.21 -11.45 8.11
C GLY A 69 23.56 -11.51 6.72
N LEU A 70 22.24 -11.28 6.59
CA LEU A 70 21.59 -11.18 5.28
C LEU A 70 21.32 -9.73 4.86
N ILE A 71 21.70 -9.38 3.63
CA ILE A 71 21.52 -8.05 3.04
C ILE A 71 20.70 -8.20 1.77
N LEU A 72 19.63 -7.41 1.63
CA LEU A 72 18.85 -7.34 0.39
C LEU A 72 19.60 -6.47 -0.62
N GLU A 73 20.20 -7.10 -1.62
CA GLU A 73 20.77 -6.39 -2.76
C GLU A 73 19.63 -5.98 -3.71
N GLN A 74 19.51 -4.68 -3.97
CA GLN A 74 18.63 -4.19 -5.02
C GLN A 74 19.35 -4.41 -6.35
N VAL A 75 18.96 -5.45 -7.08
CA VAL A 75 19.35 -5.59 -8.49
C VAL A 75 18.56 -4.54 -9.25
N ASP A 76 19.22 -3.43 -9.58
CA ASP A 76 18.71 -2.48 -10.56
C ASP A 76 18.82 -3.15 -11.94
N ASP A 77 17.67 -3.55 -12.51
CA ASP A 77 17.59 -3.91 -13.93
C ASP A 77 17.88 -2.65 -14.75
N LYS A 78 18.94 -2.73 -15.57
CA LYS A 78 19.44 -1.67 -16.46
C LYS A 78 18.42 -1.17 -17.47
#